data_AF-F0WGF5-F1
#
_entry.id   AF-F0WGF5-F1
#
_cell.length_a   1.000
_cell.length_b   1.000
_cell.length_c   1.000
_cell.angle_alpha   90.00
_cell.angle_beta   90.00
_cell.angle_gamma   90.00
#
_symmetry.space_group_name_H-M   'P 1'
#
loop_
_entity.id
_entity.type
_entity.pdbx_description
1 polymer ?
#
loop_
_entity_poly.entity_id
_entity_poly.type
_entity_poly.pdbx_seq_one_letter_code
_entity_poly.pdbx_strand_id
1 'polypeptide(L)'
;MNRSAKVVSNFLRDPDAYGTRYKPGRDRALTERGRRHLFGETKKTGSCAKTLQKSLQLDASVRITQRELQNNDLFEYVKRNHTPNMTPKHKKKRIEWAKTMLKKQTDWRSITFSDEEKFNLDGPDGLQKY
;
A
#
# COMPACT_ATOMS: atom_id res chain seq x y z
N MET A 1 -16.67 9.24 -48.61
CA MET A 1 -16.61 9.33 -47.13
C MET A 1 -17.93 8.83 -46.55
N ASN A 2 -17.92 7.74 -45.78
CA ASN A 2 -19.14 7.14 -45.20
C ASN A 2 -19.51 7.83 -43.87
N ARG A 3 -19.78 9.14 -43.93
CA ARG A 3 -20.10 9.99 -42.77
C ARG A 3 -21.41 10.74 -43.04
N SER A 4 -22.20 10.98 -42.00
CA SER A 4 -23.47 11.69 -42.18
C SER A 4 -23.24 13.15 -42.58
N ALA A 5 -24.15 13.72 -43.38
CA ALA A 5 -24.08 15.11 -43.80
C ALA A 5 -24.00 16.07 -42.59
N LYS A 6 -24.64 15.72 -41.47
CA LYS A 6 -24.61 16.49 -40.22
C LYS A 6 -23.20 16.57 -39.62
N VAL A 7 -22.47 15.45 -39.61
CA VAL A 7 -21.08 15.40 -39.12
C VAL A 7 -20.17 16.29 -39.98
N VAL A 8 -20.31 16.20 -41.30
CA VAL A 8 -19.54 17.02 -42.25
C VAL A 8 -19.87 18.51 -42.09
N SER A 9 -21.15 18.87 -41.97
CA SER A 9 -21.58 20.26 -41.74
C SER A 9 -21.06 20.84 -40.41
N ASN A 10 -21.05 20.04 -39.34
CA ASN A 10 -20.48 20.44 -38.06
C ASN A 10 -18.97 20.67 -38.14
N PHE A 11 -18.24 19.83 -38.88
CA PHE A 11 -16.81 20.02 -39.13
C PHE A 11 -16.53 21.28 -39.96
N LEU A 12 -17.27 21.50 -41.05
CA LEU A 12 -17.07 22.67 -41.92
C LEU A 12 -17.40 24.00 -41.23
N ARG A 13 -18.28 24.00 -40.22
CA ARG A 13 -18.64 25.21 -39.47
C ARG A 13 -17.54 25.70 -38.54
N ASP A 14 -16.78 24.78 -37.96
CA ASP A 14 -15.70 25.06 -37.00
C ASP A 14 -14.70 23.88 -37.02
N PRO A 15 -13.80 23.83 -38.02
CA PRO A 15 -12.89 22.71 -38.20
C PRO A 15 -11.84 22.65 -37.09
N ASP A 16 -11.45 23.81 -36.53
CA ASP A 16 -10.43 23.90 -35.49
C ASP A 16 -10.94 23.38 -34.13
N ALA A 17 -12.21 23.59 -33.79
CA ALA A 17 -12.80 23.06 -32.56
C ALA A 17 -13.49 21.69 -32.73
N TYR A 18 -13.53 21.14 -33.95
CA TYR A 18 -14.18 19.85 -34.18
C TYR A 18 -13.41 18.71 -33.49
N GLY A 19 -14.10 17.97 -32.62
CA GLY A 19 -13.52 16.85 -31.89
C GLY A 19 -12.73 17.23 -30.64
N THR A 20 -12.56 18.51 -30.31
CA THR A 20 -11.86 18.94 -29.09
C THR A 20 -12.78 19.06 -27.87
N ARG A 21 -14.09 19.21 -28.09
CA ARG A 21 -15.09 19.36 -27.03
C ARG A 21 -15.52 18.00 -26.47
N TYR A 22 -14.83 17.56 -25.43
CA TYR A 22 -15.22 16.39 -24.65
C TYR A 22 -16.15 16.76 -23.49
N LYS A 23 -17.13 15.89 -23.21
CA LYS A 23 -17.93 16.03 -21.99
C LYS A 23 -17.09 15.62 -20.79
N PRO A 24 -17.19 16.32 -19.64
CA PRO A 24 -16.56 15.87 -18.42
C PRO A 24 -17.06 14.46 -18.08
N GLY A 25 -16.15 13.62 -17.57
CA GLY A 25 -16.49 12.28 -17.12
C GLY A 25 -17.33 12.29 -15.86
N ARG A 26 -17.67 11.09 -15.37
CA ARG A 26 -18.37 10.92 -14.09
C ARG A 26 -17.52 11.43 -12.93
N ASP A 27 -18.17 12.07 -11.96
CA ASP A 27 -17.53 12.49 -10.72
C ASP A 27 -16.86 11.32 -9.98
N ARG A 28 -15.75 11.63 -9.31
CA ARG A 28 -15.03 10.65 -8.50
C ARG A 28 -15.88 10.28 -7.28
N ALA A 29 -15.86 9.01 -6.93
CA ALA A 29 -16.55 8.51 -5.74
C ALA A 29 -15.96 9.06 -4.43
N LEU A 30 -14.64 9.30 -4.40
CA LEU A 30 -13.97 9.87 -3.23
C LEU A 30 -13.76 11.38 -3.43
N THR A 31 -14.23 12.17 -2.47
CA THR A 31 -13.99 13.62 -2.45
C THR A 31 -12.52 13.93 -2.17
N GLU A 32 -12.05 15.12 -2.58
CA GLU A 32 -10.66 15.52 -2.38
C GLU A 32 -10.28 15.59 -0.88
N ARG A 33 -11.24 15.95 -0.02
CA ARG A 33 -11.08 15.89 1.44
C ARG A 33 -10.90 14.45 1.93
N GLY A 34 -11.76 13.53 1.46
CA GLY A 34 -11.67 12.10 1.80
C GLY A 34 -10.34 11.49 1.34
N ARG A 35 -9.87 11.89 0.16
CA ARG A 35 -8.57 11.47 -0.40
C ARG A 35 -7.39 11.97 0.45
N ARG A 36 -7.39 13.24 0.84
CA ARG A 36 -6.37 13.79 1.74
C ARG A 36 -6.36 13.07 3.10
N HIS A 37 -7.53 12.79 3.65
CA HIS A 37 -7.62 12.07 4.92
C HIS A 37 -7.10 10.64 4.81
N LEU A 38 -7.47 9.94 3.73
CA LEU A 38 -6.96 8.60 3.41
C LEU A 38 -5.44 8.59 3.34
N PHE A 39 -4.84 9.52 2.60
CA PHE A 39 -3.39 9.59 2.47
C PHE A 39 -2.71 9.96 3.79
N GLY A 40 -3.29 10.86 4.58
CA GLY A 40 -2.80 11.20 5.92
C GLY A 40 -2.74 9.99 6.86
N GLU A 41 -3.80 9.17 6.91
CA GLU A 41 -3.81 7.96 7.72
C GLU A 41 -2.91 6.86 7.15
N THR A 42 -2.80 6.75 5.83
CA THR A 42 -1.96 5.72 5.20
C THR A 42 -0.48 5.94 5.48
N LYS A 43 -0.05 7.20 5.64
CA LYS A 43 1.31 7.52 6.10
C LYS A 43 1.61 6.96 7.49
N LYS A 44 0.59 6.66 8.30
CA LYS A 44 0.76 5.95 9.57
C LYS A 44 0.87 4.44 9.29
N THR A 45 1.98 3.84 9.72
CA THR A 45 2.25 2.42 9.47
C THR A 45 1.20 1.51 10.12
N GLY A 46 0.84 0.42 9.46
CA GLY A 46 0.08 -0.68 10.07
C GLY A 46 -1.40 -0.79 9.70
N SER A 47 -1.91 0.11 8.86
CA SER A 47 -3.29 0.06 8.39
C SER A 47 -3.39 -0.54 6.97
N CYS A 48 -4.39 -1.38 6.73
CA CYS A 48 -4.72 -1.87 5.39
C CYS A 48 -5.89 -1.07 4.80
N ALA A 49 -6.06 -1.09 3.47
CA ALA A 49 -7.11 -0.34 2.79
C ALA A 49 -8.53 -0.61 3.33
N LYS A 50 -8.81 -1.87 3.75
CA LYS A 50 -10.09 -2.23 4.36
C LYS A 50 -10.28 -1.58 5.73
N THR A 51 -9.24 -1.62 6.57
CA THR A 51 -9.26 -0.96 7.89
C THR A 51 -9.41 0.55 7.72
N LEU A 52 -8.67 1.15 6.79
CA LEU A 52 -8.74 2.59 6.49
C LEU A 52 -10.13 3.00 6.02
N GLN A 53 -10.72 2.25 5.07
CA GLN A 53 -12.08 2.54 4.59
C GLN A 53 -13.09 2.52 5.74
N LYS A 54 -12.99 1.54 6.64
CA LYS A 54 -13.90 1.39 7.78
C LYS A 54 -13.66 2.43 8.87
N SER A 55 -12.40 2.71 9.22
CA SER A 55 -12.05 3.65 10.28
C SER A 55 -12.34 5.10 9.89
N LEU A 56 -12.15 5.44 8.61
CA LEU A 56 -12.41 6.76 8.07
C LEU A 56 -13.86 6.95 7.59
N GLN A 57 -14.67 5.90 7.63
CA GLN A 57 -16.06 5.90 7.17
C GLN A 57 -16.21 6.51 5.77
N LEU A 58 -15.32 6.13 4.85
CA LEU A 58 -15.33 6.68 3.49
C LEU A 58 -16.55 6.18 2.73
N ASP A 59 -17.22 7.08 2.01
CA ASP A 59 -18.29 6.77 1.06
C ASP A 59 -17.73 6.21 -0.26
N ALA A 60 -16.83 5.24 -0.12
CA ALA A 60 -16.16 4.57 -1.20
C ALA A 60 -15.96 3.11 -0.83
N SER A 61 -16.07 2.23 -1.82
CA SER A 61 -15.77 0.82 -1.61
C SER A 61 -14.28 0.61 -1.34
N VAL A 62 -13.95 -0.51 -0.70
CA VAL A 62 -12.56 -0.90 -0.44
C VAL A 62 -11.73 -0.91 -1.73
N ARG A 63 -12.32 -1.31 -2.86
CA ARG A 63 -11.65 -1.35 -4.17
C ARG A 63 -11.28 0.04 -4.67
N ILE A 64 -12.14 1.04 -4.43
CA ILE A 64 -11.87 2.44 -4.79
C ILE A 64 -10.73 2.97 -3.92
N THR A 65 -10.75 2.71 -2.62
CA THR A 65 -9.67 3.07 -1.70
C THR A 65 -8.32 2.48 -2.16
N GLN A 66 -8.28 1.20 -2.54
CA GLN A 66 -7.08 0.57 -3.08
C GLN A 66 -6.60 1.24 -4.36
N ARG A 67 -7.51 1.58 -5.28
CA ARG A 67 -7.16 2.26 -6.53
C ARG A 67 -6.59 3.65 -6.27
N GLU A 68 -7.15 4.41 -5.33
CA GLU A 68 -6.61 5.72 -4.94
C GLU A 68 -5.21 5.60 -4.32
N LEU A 69 -4.96 4.54 -3.53
CA LEU A 69 -3.65 4.24 -2.97
C LEU A 69 -2.63 3.77 -4.01
N GLN A 70 -3.08 3.19 -5.13
CA GLN A 70 -2.22 2.80 -6.25
C GLN A 70 -1.98 3.98 -7.23
N ASN A 71 -2.99 4.83 -7.43
CA ASN A 71 -2.97 5.94 -8.39
C ASN A 71 -2.46 7.24 -7.75
N ASN A 72 -1.33 7.19 -7.06
CA ASN A 72 -0.66 8.37 -6.55
C ASN A 72 0.86 8.17 -6.57
N ASP A 73 1.59 9.29 -6.56
CA ASP A 73 3.05 9.29 -6.55
C ASP A 73 3.63 9.33 -5.12
N LEU A 74 2.79 9.17 -4.09
CA LEU A 74 3.18 9.29 -2.67
C LEU A 74 3.54 7.93 -2.05
N PHE A 75 2.97 6.84 -2.56
CA PHE A 75 3.14 5.51 -2.00
C PHE A 75 3.65 4.55 -3.07
N GLU A 76 4.69 3.80 -2.71
CA GLU A 76 5.20 2.71 -3.52
C GLU A 76 4.72 1.38 -2.95
N TYR A 77 4.35 0.46 -3.83
CA TYR A 77 4.05 -0.90 -3.42
C TYR A 77 5.36 -1.63 -3.04
N VAL A 78 5.45 -2.05 -1.79
CA VAL A 78 6.56 -2.86 -1.30
C VAL A 78 6.02 -4.17 -0.74
N LYS A 79 6.60 -5.29 -1.17
CA LYS A 79 6.29 -6.61 -0.62
C LYS A 79 6.72 -6.64 0.85
N ARG A 80 5.82 -7.04 1.74
CA ARG A 80 6.13 -7.17 3.16
C ARG A 80 7.13 -8.32 3.36
N ASN A 81 8.24 -8.05 4.07
CA ASN A 81 9.17 -9.09 4.47
C ASN A 81 8.45 -10.15 5.31
N HIS A 82 8.69 -11.42 5.00
CA HIS A 82 8.10 -12.51 5.74
C HIS A 82 8.64 -12.52 7.17
N THR A 83 7.75 -12.41 8.15
CA THR A 83 8.12 -12.46 9.57
C THR A 83 7.15 -13.39 10.28
N PRO A 84 7.63 -14.26 11.19
CA PRO A 84 6.74 -15.13 11.96
C PRO A 84 5.74 -14.31 12.78
N ASN A 85 4.52 -14.82 12.90
CA ASN A 85 3.46 -14.13 13.61
C ASN A 85 3.75 -14.04 15.12
N MET A 86 3.94 -12.82 15.63
CA MET A 86 4.13 -12.58 17.07
C MET A 86 2.80 -12.44 17.80
N THR A 87 2.37 -13.52 18.44
CA THR A 87 1.21 -13.51 19.34
C THR A 87 1.46 -12.60 20.56
N PRO A 88 0.40 -12.09 21.23
CA PRO A 88 0.55 -11.33 22.47
C PRO A 88 1.34 -12.09 23.54
N LYS A 89 1.16 -13.42 23.62
CA LYS A 89 1.91 -14.31 24.52
C LYS A 89 3.41 -14.31 24.21
N HIS A 90 3.80 -14.38 22.94
CA HIS A 90 5.21 -14.30 22.54
C HIS A 90 5.84 -12.95 22.92
N LYS A 91 5.12 -11.85 22.67
CA LYS A 91 5.59 -10.49 23.03
C LYS A 91 5.82 -10.36 24.53
N LYS A 92 4.87 -10.83 25.35
CA LYS A 92 4.99 -10.81 26.81
C LYS A 92 6.22 -11.61 27.29
N LYS A 93 6.37 -12.85 26.83
CA LYS A 93 7.53 -13.69 27.18
C LYS A 93 8.87 -13.07 26.77
N ARG A 94 8.96 -12.50 25.57
CA ARG A 94 10.18 -11.82 25.09
C ARG A 94 10.54 -10.62 25.98
N ILE A 95 9.55 -9.81 26.36
CA ILE A 95 9.75 -8.66 27.25
C ILE A 95 10.17 -9.12 28.65
N GLU A 96 9.53 -10.15 29.20
CA GLU A 96 9.89 -10.71 30.51
C GLU A 96 11.30 -11.28 30.52
N TRP A 97 11.69 -12.02 29.48
CA TRP A 97 13.05 -12.52 29.32
C TRP A 97 14.07 -11.39 29.25
N ALA A 98 13.83 -10.36 28.42
CA ALA A 98 14.71 -9.20 28.31
C ALA A 98 14.88 -8.46 29.65
N LYS A 99 13.77 -8.22 30.38
CA LYS A 99 13.80 -7.62 31.72
C LYS A 99 14.59 -8.48 32.70
N THR A 100 14.47 -9.80 32.62
CA THR A 100 15.19 -10.73 33.49
C THR A 100 16.70 -10.69 33.22
N MET A 101 17.11 -10.69 31.96
CA MET A 101 18.53 -10.58 31.59
C MET A 101 19.15 -9.25 32.02
N LEU A 102 18.41 -8.15 31.86
CA LEU A 102 18.84 -6.83 32.34
C LEU A 102 19.01 -6.79 33.86
N LYS A 103 18.06 -7.33 34.62
CA LYS A 103 18.12 -7.39 36.09
C LYS A 103 19.26 -8.27 36.60
N LYS A 104 19.53 -9.39 35.92
CA LYS A 104 20.59 -10.32 36.30
C LYS A 104 21.99 -9.81 35.99
N GLN A 105 22.13 -8.71 35.24
CA GLN A 105 23.41 -8.23 34.71
C GLN A 105 24.22 -9.37 34.07
N THR A 106 23.54 -10.16 33.23
CA THR A 106 24.13 -11.36 32.63
C THR A 106 25.45 -11.04 31.93
N ASP A 107 26.52 -11.75 32.29
CA ASP A 107 27.81 -11.61 31.60
C ASP A 107 27.77 -12.32 30.24
N TRP A 108 27.48 -11.54 29.21
CA TRP A 108 27.41 -11.99 27.83
C TRP A 108 28.73 -12.57 27.31
N ARG A 109 29.89 -12.28 27.93
CA ARG A 109 31.18 -12.83 27.50
C ARG A 109 31.30 -14.34 27.74
N SER A 110 30.52 -14.86 28.69
CA SER A 110 30.46 -16.29 29.02
C SER A 110 29.45 -17.07 28.19
N ILE A 111 28.64 -16.40 27.37
CA ILE A 111 27.54 -17.01 26.63
C ILE A 111 27.94 -17.16 25.17
N THR A 112 27.88 -18.38 24.67
CA THR A 112 27.99 -18.67 23.23
C THR A 112 26.61 -18.89 22.65
N PHE A 113 26.26 -18.16 21.60
CA PHE A 113 25.03 -18.36 20.85
C PHE A 113 25.32 -19.21 19.61
N SER A 114 24.47 -20.20 19.35
CA SER A 114 24.49 -20.99 18.13
C SER A 114 23.08 -21.05 17.55
N ASP A 115 22.97 -20.94 16.23
CA ASP A 115 21.75 -21.18 15.46
C ASP A 115 22.12 -21.96 14.20
N GLU A 116 21.16 -22.66 13.61
CA GLU A 116 21.37 -23.43 12.39
C GLU A 116 20.86 -22.63 11.19
N GLU A 117 21.75 -22.37 10.23
CA GLU A 117 21.39 -21.77 8.94
C GLU A 117 21.66 -22.77 7.82
N LYS A 118 20.75 -22.83 6.85
CA LYS A 118 20.91 -23.69 5.67
C LYS A 118 21.70 -22.96 4.59
N PHE A 119 22.91 -23.42 4.31
CA PHE A 119 23.73 -22.92 3.20
C PHE A 119 23.46 -23.73 1.93
N ASN A 120 22.81 -23.11 0.93
CA ASN A 120 22.71 -23.68 -0.41
C ASN A 120 23.92 -23.21 -1.24
N LEU A 121 24.46 -24.08 -2.11
CA LEU A 121 25.64 -23.77 -2.96
C LEU A 121 25.43 -22.61 -3.94
N ASP A 122 24.17 -22.17 -4.13
CA ASP A 122 23.76 -21.09 -5.04
C ASP A 122 23.52 -19.73 -4.35
N GLY A 123 23.82 -19.62 -3.04
CA GLY A 123 23.65 -18.40 -2.25
C GLY A 123 22.63 -18.54 -1.12
N PRO A 124 22.47 -17.49 -0.28
CA PRO A 124 21.63 -17.56 0.92
C PRO A 124 20.16 -17.79 0.56
N ASP A 125 19.51 -18.70 1.29
CA ASP A 125 18.11 -19.05 1.08
C ASP A 125 17.21 -17.83 1.35
N GLY A 126 16.23 -17.56 0.48
CA GLY A 126 15.30 -16.43 0.61
C GLY A 126 15.73 -15.09 -0.02
N LEU A 127 16.89 -15.02 -0.68
CA LEU A 127 17.29 -13.84 -1.49
C LEU A 127 16.80 -13.88 -2.95
N GLN A 128 16.20 -14.98 -3.40
CA GLN A 128 15.55 -15.04 -4.71
C GLN A 128 14.31 -14.13 -4.73
N LYS A 129 14.44 -12.98 -5.42
CA LYS A 129 13.36 -12.05 -5.67
C LYS A 129 12.71 -12.40 -7.01
N TYR A 130 11.53 -13.01 -6.97
CA TYR A 130 10.58 -13.04 -8.10
C TYR A 130 9.56 -11.92 -7.92
#